data_AF-A0A919KAL6-F1
#
_entry.id   AF-A0A919KAL6-F1
#
_cell.length_a   1.000
_cell.length_b   1.000
_cell.length_c   1.000
_cell.angle_alpha   90.00
_cell.angle_beta   90.00
_cell.angle_gamma   90.00
#
_symmetry.space_group_name_H-M   'P 1'
#
loop_
_entity.id
_entity.type
_entity.pdbx_description
1 polymer ?
#
loop_
_entity_poly.entity_id
_entity_poly.type
_entity_poly.pdbx_seq_one_letter_code
_entity_poly.pdbx_strand_id
1 'polypeptide(L)'
;MINPGTVPIEGAREDLAEANLTVFLEAVQVRAAELDEVPIRHRVTGLAGDPVRDPAADRDGRFGWDLPCSDGRIVRLLMPGVDVALLRDDITAAAPCLYVNGNAWWWDAAVGSVASEGITLKPQHPSDP
;
A
#
# COMPACT_ATOMS: atom_id res chain seq x y z
N MET A 1 -15.56 10.07 -15.33
CA MET A 1 -14.54 10.83 -14.57
C MET A 1 -13.22 10.09 -14.76
N ILE A 2 -12.21 10.70 -15.37
CA ILE A 2 -10.89 10.09 -15.55
C ILE A 2 -10.15 10.28 -14.22
N ASN A 3 -9.75 9.20 -13.55
CA ASN A 3 -8.83 9.29 -12.41
C ASN A 3 -7.41 9.40 -13.00
N PRO A 4 -6.74 10.57 -12.91
CA PRO A 4 -5.53 10.86 -13.69
C PRO A 4 -4.39 9.83 -13.56
N GLY A 5 -4.23 9.22 -12.38
CA GLY A 5 -3.20 8.22 -12.14
C GLY A 5 -3.56 6.79 -12.57
N THR A 6 -4.74 6.55 -13.15
CA THR A 6 -5.21 5.20 -13.54
C THR A 6 -4.98 4.83 -15.00
N VAL A 7 -4.45 5.76 -15.80
CA VAL A 7 -4.12 5.50 -17.20
C VAL A 7 -3.06 4.39 -17.34
N PRO A 8 -3.09 3.59 -18.43
CA PRO A 8 -2.05 2.61 -18.70
C PRO A 8 -0.65 3.23 -18.76
N ILE A 9 0.32 2.50 -18.22
CA ILE A 9 1.72 2.92 -18.17
C ILE A 9 2.45 2.28 -19.34
N GLU A 10 2.85 3.10 -20.30
CA GLU A 10 3.68 2.65 -21.42
C GLU A 10 5.12 2.40 -20.95
N GLY A 11 5.73 1.32 -21.46
CA GLY A 11 7.11 0.97 -21.11
C GLY A 11 7.31 0.51 -19.66
N ALA A 12 6.23 0.10 -18.98
CA ALA A 12 6.31 -0.41 -17.62
C ALA A 12 7.22 -1.63 -17.51
N ARG A 13 8.04 -1.68 -16.46
CA ARG A 13 8.98 -2.78 -16.21
C ARG A 13 8.79 -3.40 -14.84
N GLU A 14 8.84 -4.73 -14.80
CA GLU A 14 8.64 -5.51 -13.57
C GLU A 14 9.76 -5.29 -12.56
N ASP A 15 11.00 -5.16 -13.01
CA ASP A 15 12.15 -4.94 -12.13
C ASP A 15 12.07 -3.59 -11.40
N LEU A 16 11.53 -2.56 -12.06
CA LEU A 16 11.20 -1.28 -11.42
C LEU A 16 10.06 -1.43 -10.41
N ALA A 17 9.03 -2.20 -10.72
CA ALA A 17 7.94 -2.44 -9.79
C ALA A 17 8.38 -3.25 -8.55
N GLU A 18 9.29 -4.21 -8.71
CA GLU A 18 9.91 -4.95 -7.60
C GLU A 18 10.79 -4.04 -6.72
N ALA A 19 11.60 -3.17 -7.33
CA ALA A 19 12.35 -2.16 -6.58
C ALA A 19 11.41 -1.20 -5.82
N ASN A 20 10.33 -0.74 -6.46
CA ASN A 20 9.32 0.11 -5.85
C ASN A 20 8.58 -0.58 -4.71
N LEU A 21 8.29 -1.88 -4.83
CA LEU A 21 7.69 -2.68 -3.76
C LEU A 21 8.55 -2.65 -2.50
N THR A 22 9.86 -2.76 -2.63
CA THR A 22 10.79 -2.71 -1.49
C THR A 22 10.69 -1.37 -0.77
N VAL A 23 10.80 -0.27 -1.51
CA VAL A 23 10.67 1.10 -0.97
C VAL A 23 9.28 1.34 -0.36
N PHE A 24 8.24 0.78 -0.96
CA PHE A 24 6.87 0.89 -0.47
C PHE A 24 6.69 0.18 0.88
N LEU A 25 7.23 -1.02 1.04
CA LEU A 25 7.14 -1.78 2.29
C LEU A 25 7.93 -1.11 3.41
N GLU A 26 9.10 -0.55 3.12
CA GLU A 26 9.84 0.27 4.07
C GLU A 26 9.02 1.49 4.53
N ALA A 27 8.41 2.22 3.58
CA ALA A 27 7.52 3.34 3.91
C ALA A 27 6.30 2.92 4.74
N VAL A 28 5.70 1.76 4.43
CA VAL A 28 4.59 1.18 5.22
C VAL A 28 5.04 0.85 6.64
N GLN A 29 6.22 0.27 6.82
CA GLN A 29 6.76 -0.04 8.15
C GLN A 29 7.00 1.23 8.98
N VAL A 30 7.63 2.25 8.39
CA VAL A 30 7.82 3.56 9.05
C VAL A 30 6.47 4.15 9.46
N ARG A 31 5.51 4.18 8.53
CA ARG A 31 4.18 4.72 8.80
C ARG A 31 3.41 3.91 9.84
N ALA A 32 3.58 2.59 9.85
CA ALA A 32 2.95 1.72 10.84
C ALA A 32 3.48 2.01 12.25
N ALA A 33 4.78 2.23 12.41
CA ALA A 33 5.39 2.60 13.69
C ALA A 33 4.85 3.95 14.21
N GLU A 34 4.74 4.97 13.35
CA GLU A 34 4.14 6.26 13.71
C GLU A 34 2.68 6.11 14.18
N LEU A 35 1.91 5.22 13.56
CA LEU A 35 0.51 4.98 13.92
C LEU A 35 0.37 4.23 15.25
N ASP A 36 1.36 3.43 15.64
CA ASP A 36 1.37 2.68 16.91
C ASP A 36 1.66 3.60 18.11
N GLU A 37 2.28 4.77 17.89
CA GLU A 37 2.48 5.79 18.92
C GLU A 37 1.17 6.53 19.30
N VAL A 38 0.10 6.38 18.52
CA VAL A 38 -1.18 7.06 18.75
C VAL A 38 -1.93 6.41 19.94
N PRO A 39 -2.14 7.10 21.08
CA PRO A 39 -2.58 6.47 22.34
C PRO A 39 -3.93 5.75 22.29
N ILE A 40 -4.82 6.16 21.38
CA ILE A 40 -6.19 5.62 21.24
C ILE A 40 -6.29 4.43 20.26
N ARG A 41 -5.20 4.11 19.56
CA ARG A 41 -5.16 3.03 18.57
C ARG A 41 -4.29 1.89 19.10
N HIS A 42 -4.59 0.66 18.67
CA HIS A 42 -3.69 -0.46 18.85
C HIS A 42 -3.75 -1.39 17.65
N ARG A 43 -2.59 -1.96 17.30
CA ARG A 43 -2.45 -2.91 16.22
C ARG A 43 -2.80 -4.31 16.68
N VAL A 44 -3.67 -4.99 15.94
CA VAL A 44 -4.09 -6.38 16.18
C VAL A 44 -3.58 -7.34 15.09
N THR A 45 -3.16 -6.80 13.93
CA THR A 45 -2.51 -7.55 12.84
C THR A 45 -1.58 -6.62 12.06
N GLY A 46 -0.59 -7.19 11.38
CA GLY A 46 0.31 -6.49 10.48
C GLY A 46 0.71 -7.37 9.31
N LEU A 47 1.47 -6.81 8.37
CA LEU A 47 2.08 -7.60 7.30
C LEU A 47 3.03 -8.65 7.90
N ALA A 48 2.93 -9.89 7.44
CA ALA A 48 3.69 -11.02 7.96
C ALA A 48 4.08 -11.97 6.84
N GLY A 49 5.39 -12.16 6.64
CA GLY A 49 5.94 -12.96 5.55
C GLY A 49 6.33 -12.11 4.33
N ASP A 50 6.89 -12.78 3.33
CA ASP A 50 7.38 -12.14 2.12
C ASP A 50 6.22 -11.88 1.13
N PRO A 51 6.28 -10.78 0.37
CA PRO A 51 5.36 -10.55 -0.75
C PRO A 51 5.42 -11.70 -1.76
N VAL A 52 4.26 -12.19 -2.19
CA VAL A 52 4.16 -13.24 -3.19
C VAL A 52 3.73 -12.63 -4.52
N ARG A 53 4.55 -12.80 -5.56
CA ARG A 53 4.24 -12.31 -6.90
C ARG A 53 3.05 -13.08 -7.50
N ASP A 54 2.07 -12.36 -8.03
CA ASP A 54 0.92 -12.93 -8.77
C ASP A 54 0.78 -12.30 -10.17
N PRO A 55 1.39 -12.91 -11.21
CA PRO A 55 1.33 -12.41 -12.58
C PRO A 55 -0.08 -12.35 -13.17
N ALA A 56 -1.02 -13.15 -12.66
CA ALA A 56 -2.40 -13.13 -13.15
C ALA A 56 -3.15 -11.85 -12.74
N ALA A 57 -2.62 -11.09 -11.78
CA ALA A 57 -3.19 -9.83 -11.31
C ALA A 57 -2.61 -8.60 -12.02
N ASP A 58 -1.65 -8.78 -12.91
CA ASP A 58 -1.04 -7.68 -13.66
C ASP A 58 -2.06 -6.96 -14.54
N ARG A 59 -1.95 -5.63 -14.59
CA ARG A 59 -2.77 -4.82 -15.50
C ARG A 59 -2.14 -3.47 -15.76
N ASP A 60 -2.29 -2.99 -16.99
CA ASP A 60 -2.02 -1.59 -17.35
C ASP A 60 -0.62 -1.08 -16.95
N GLY A 61 0.39 -1.94 -16.94
CA GLY A 61 1.75 -1.62 -16.48
C GLY A 61 1.95 -1.56 -14.96
N ARG A 62 1.01 -2.15 -14.20
CA ARG A 62 1.18 -2.48 -12.79
C ARG A 62 1.29 -4.00 -12.64
N PHE A 63 2.19 -4.41 -11.76
CA PHE A 63 2.49 -5.80 -11.47
C PHE A 63 1.88 -6.18 -10.12
N GLY A 64 1.33 -7.39 -9.99
CA GLY A 64 0.57 -7.82 -8.81
C GLY A 64 1.40 -8.56 -7.75
N TRP A 65 1.21 -8.22 -6.47
CA TRP A 65 1.74 -8.93 -5.31
C TRP A 65 0.66 -9.14 -4.26
N ASP A 66 0.75 -10.29 -3.60
CA ASP A 66 0.03 -10.61 -2.37
C ASP A 66 0.91 -10.30 -1.16
N LEU A 67 0.39 -9.44 -0.29
CA LEU A 67 1.02 -9.13 0.99
C LEU A 67 0.27 -9.91 2.08
N PRO A 68 0.86 -11.01 2.60
CA PRO A 68 0.23 -11.77 3.67
C PRO A 68 0.19 -10.96 4.97
N CYS A 69 -0.93 -11.06 5.70
CA CYS A 69 -1.11 -10.49 7.03
C CYS A 69 -1.06 -11.59 8.10
N SER A 70 -0.67 -11.23 9.32
CA SER A 70 -0.54 -12.16 10.46
C SER A 70 -1.86 -12.84 10.89
N ASP A 71 -3.00 -12.28 10.51
CA ASP A 71 -4.34 -12.82 10.74
C ASP A 71 -4.84 -13.72 9.60
N GLY A 72 -3.99 -14.03 8.62
CA GLY A 72 -4.32 -14.87 7.47
C GLY A 72 -5.03 -14.12 6.33
N ARG A 73 -5.32 -12.82 6.48
CA ARG A 73 -5.78 -11.99 5.36
C ARG A 73 -4.64 -11.73 4.37
N ILE A 74 -5.01 -11.34 3.16
CA ILE A 74 -4.06 -10.95 2.11
C ILE A 74 -4.46 -9.57 1.61
N VAL A 75 -3.47 -8.67 1.52
CA VAL A 75 -3.62 -7.38 0.84
C VAL A 75 -3.08 -7.52 -0.58
N ARG A 76 -3.93 -7.34 -1.58
CA ARG A 76 -3.53 -7.36 -2.99
C ARG A 76 -2.99 -5.99 -3.38
N LEU A 77 -1.72 -5.93 -3.74
CA LEU A 77 -1.04 -4.72 -4.20
C LEU A 77 -0.73 -4.83 -5.69
N LEU A 78 -1.06 -3.82 -6.49
CA LEU A 78 -0.56 -3.68 -7.85
C LEU A 78 0.38 -2.48 -7.91
N MET A 79 1.68 -2.74 -8.05
CA MET A 79 2.73 -1.72 -8.08
C MET A 79 3.07 -1.31 -9.53
N PRO A 80 3.04 -0.02 -9.85
CA PRO A 80 3.52 0.51 -11.14
C PRO A 80 4.99 0.20 -11.44
N GLY A 81 5.25 -0.22 -12.67
CA GLY A 81 6.61 -0.47 -13.18
C GLY A 81 7.30 0.76 -13.75
N VAL A 82 7.39 1.83 -12.97
CA VAL A 82 8.05 3.10 -13.37
C VAL A 82 9.12 3.49 -12.36
N ASP A 83 9.87 4.56 -12.62
CA ASP A 83 10.79 5.12 -11.65
C ASP A 83 10.08 5.58 -10.37
N VAL A 84 10.65 5.29 -9.20
CA VAL A 84 10.07 5.63 -7.90
C VAL A 84 9.87 7.14 -7.72
N ALA A 85 10.71 7.98 -8.34
CA ALA A 85 10.57 9.43 -8.28
C ALA A 85 9.26 9.89 -8.95
N LEU A 86 8.82 9.19 -10.01
CA LEU A 86 7.55 9.48 -10.68
C LEU A 86 6.34 9.01 -9.85
N LEU A 87 6.49 7.91 -9.10
CA LEU A 87 5.44 7.43 -8.19
C LEU A 87 5.19 8.37 -7.00
N ARG A 88 6.26 9.02 -6.53
CA ARG A 88 6.25 9.90 -5.35
C ARG A 88 6.08 11.38 -5.71
N ASP A 89 5.74 11.68 -6.96
CA ASP A 89 5.42 13.04 -7.38
C ASP A 89 4.01 13.42 -6.92
N ASP A 90 3.88 13.82 -5.65
CA ASP A 90 2.58 14.19 -5.06
C ASP A 90 2.07 15.57 -5.52
N ILE A 91 2.80 16.24 -6.43
CA ILE A 91 2.47 17.57 -6.92
C ILE A 91 1.75 17.49 -8.26
N THR A 92 2.12 16.53 -9.11
CA THR A 92 1.49 16.40 -10.42
C THR A 92 0.35 15.39 -10.39
N ALA A 93 -0.79 15.76 -10.97
CA ALA A 93 -1.87 14.81 -11.23
C ALA A 93 -1.46 13.69 -12.23
N ALA A 94 -0.22 13.68 -12.73
CA ALA A 94 0.30 12.68 -13.64
C ALA A 94 0.94 11.48 -12.94
N ALA A 95 1.17 11.54 -11.62
CA ALA A 95 1.74 10.43 -10.87
C ALA A 95 0.88 9.16 -10.98
N PRO A 96 1.46 8.02 -11.40
CA PRO A 96 0.71 6.78 -11.51
C PRO A 96 0.20 6.29 -10.16
N CYS A 97 -1.08 5.91 -10.11
CA CYS A 97 -1.64 5.22 -8.95
C CYS A 97 -1.20 3.76 -8.93
N LEU A 98 -0.92 3.29 -7.72
CA LEU A 98 -0.93 1.87 -7.37
C LEU A 98 -2.36 1.44 -7.01
N TYR A 99 -2.60 0.13 -6.98
CA TYR A 99 -3.86 -0.39 -6.44
C TYR A 99 -3.66 -1.20 -5.18
N VAL A 100 -4.49 -0.92 -4.17
CA VAL A 100 -4.55 -1.67 -2.91
C VAL A 100 -5.96 -2.25 -2.79
N ASN A 101 -6.06 -3.59 -2.74
CA ASN A 101 -7.32 -4.33 -2.75
C ASN A 101 -8.27 -3.88 -3.88
N GLY A 102 -7.71 -3.62 -5.06
CA GLY A 102 -8.45 -3.20 -6.26
C GLY A 102 -8.78 -1.70 -6.34
N ASN A 103 -8.56 -0.91 -5.29
CA ASN A 103 -8.81 0.53 -5.26
C ASN A 103 -7.55 1.31 -5.64
N ALA A 104 -7.69 2.38 -6.44
CA ALA A 104 -6.57 3.20 -6.88
C ALA A 104 -6.17 4.20 -5.79
N TRP A 105 -4.86 4.30 -5.54
CA TRP A 105 -4.29 5.20 -4.54
C TRP A 105 -3.01 5.85 -5.07
N TRP A 106 -2.81 7.13 -4.77
CA TRP A 106 -1.48 7.74 -4.83
C TRP A 106 -0.59 7.21 -3.72
N TRP A 107 0.73 7.34 -3.89
CA TRP A 107 1.74 6.72 -3.06
C TRP A 107 1.49 6.88 -1.56
N ASP A 108 1.42 8.12 -1.06
CA ASP A 108 1.26 8.40 0.37
C ASP A 108 -0.05 7.85 0.94
N ALA A 109 -1.13 7.96 0.17
CA ALA A 109 -2.45 7.46 0.57
C ALA A 109 -2.48 5.92 0.61
N ALA A 110 -1.78 5.26 -0.30
CA ALA A 110 -1.63 3.82 -0.31
C ALA A 110 -0.77 3.33 0.87
N VAL A 111 0.36 3.99 1.13
CA VAL A 111 1.20 3.71 2.30
C VAL A 111 0.37 3.82 3.57
N GLY A 112 -0.41 4.90 3.72
CA GLY A 112 -1.32 5.08 4.84
C GLY A 112 -2.39 4.00 4.93
N SER A 113 -2.99 3.60 3.81
CA SER A 113 -4.00 2.54 3.76
C SER A 113 -3.44 1.20 4.22
N VAL A 114 -2.29 0.79 3.68
CA VAL A 114 -1.67 -0.50 4.04
C VAL A 114 -1.12 -0.47 5.46
N ALA A 115 -0.49 0.62 5.90
CA ALA A 115 0.01 0.76 7.27
C ALA A 115 -1.11 0.74 8.33
N SER A 116 -2.32 1.15 7.94
CA SER A 116 -3.51 1.13 8.79
C SER A 116 -4.20 -0.24 8.85
N GLU A 117 -3.79 -1.20 8.02
CA GLU A 117 -4.31 -2.56 8.09
C GLU A 117 -4.06 -3.13 9.49
N GLY A 118 -5.14 -3.62 10.11
CA GLY A 118 -5.05 -4.20 11.44
C GLY A 118 -4.95 -3.23 12.59
N ILE A 119 -5.20 -1.94 12.38
CA ILE A 119 -5.37 -1.00 13.49
C ILE A 119 -6.82 -0.97 13.94
N THR A 120 -7.04 -1.06 15.26
CA THR A 120 -8.36 -0.90 15.86
C THR A 120 -8.34 0.19 16.93
N LEU A 121 -9.50 0.78 17.21
CA LEU A 121 -9.65 1.70 18.34
C LEU A 121 -9.58 0.90 19.65
N LYS A 122 -8.84 1.41 20.64
CA LYS A 122 -8.90 0.84 21.99
C LYS A 122 -10.36 0.91 22.48
N PRO A 123 -10.89 -0.16 23.09
CA PRO A 123 -12.18 -0.06 23.75
C PRO A 123 -12.14 1.10 24.73
N GLN A 124 -13.14 2.00 24.68
CA GLN A 124 -13.32 2.97 25.76
C GLN A 124 -13.63 2.15 27.00
N HIS A 125 -12.75 2.19 28.01
CA HIS A 125 -13.11 1.71 29.33
C HIS A 125 -14.37 2.50 29.74
N PRO A 126 -15.52 1.85 30.02
CA PRO A 126 -16.58 2.57 30.70
C PRO A 126 -15.97 3.10 31.99
N SER A 127 -16.02 4.42 32.17
CA SER A 127 -15.64 5.04 33.43
C SER A 127 -16.46 4.36 34.53
N ASP A 128 -15.79 3.64 35.43
CA ASP A 128 -16.47 3.05 36.58
C ASP A 128 -17.14 4.19 37.39
N PRO A 129 -18.39 3.99 37.84
CA PRO A 129 -19.18 4.99 38.57
C PRO A 129 -18.63 5.34 39.95
#